data_AF-B3Y8Q3-F1
#
_entry.id   AF-B3Y8Q3-F1
#
_cell.length_a   1.000
_cell.length_b   1.000
_cell.length_c   1.000
_cell.angle_alpha   90.00
_cell.angle_beta   90.00
_cell.angle_gamma   90.00
#
_symmetry.space_group_name_H-M   'P 1'
#
loop_
_entity.id
_entity.type
_entity.pdbx_description
1 polymer ?
#
loop_
_entity_poly.entity_id
_entity_poly.type
_entity_poly.pdbx_seq_one_letter_code
_entity_poly.pdbx_strand_id
1 'polypeptide(L)'
;WLSSWIGLEINLLSIIPLLKNPKNKYPSEAAIKYFIAQVMASSLLLFSIVSLNCLKESSFQYLESFETIITSTALLLKMGAAPFHSWFPEVLSGLNWTNSFIMLTWQKIAPMILLSYLINSHILLFSIIIILSSMISGILGLNQICMRKLLAYSSINHVSWMIAAMLNSMSIWLFYFLIYSFINLNIIILFKKYNIFYLNQLTNTFNSSKK
;
A
#
# COMPACT_ATOMS: atom_id res chain seq x y z
N TRP A 1 -17.35 -10.44 4.12
CA TRP A 1 -17.35 -9.39 3.08
C TRP A 1 -17.90 -8.06 3.58
N LEU A 2 -19.17 -7.96 3.97
CA LEU A 2 -19.68 -6.69 4.51
C LEU A 2 -18.97 -6.27 5.80
N SER A 3 -18.77 -7.21 6.74
CA SER A 3 -18.00 -6.98 7.98
C SER A 3 -16.56 -6.54 7.73
N SER A 4 -15.87 -7.18 6.78
CA SER A 4 -14.51 -6.80 6.37
C SER A 4 -14.48 -5.42 5.72
N TRP A 5 -15.50 -5.06 4.94
CA TRP A 5 -15.62 -3.72 4.36
C TRP A 5 -15.77 -2.65 5.46
N ILE A 6 -16.66 -2.88 6.44
CA ILE A 6 -16.83 -1.97 7.59
C ILE A 6 -15.50 -1.80 8.33
N GLY A 7 -14.75 -2.88 8.57
CA GLY A 7 -13.43 -2.81 9.20
C GLY A 7 -12.42 -1.95 8.41
N LEU A 8 -12.42 -2.05 7.08
CA LEU A 8 -11.57 -1.23 6.21
C LEU A 8 -11.98 0.25 6.19
N GLU A 9 -13.28 0.55 6.31
CA GLU A 9 -13.79 1.93 6.42
C GLU A 9 -13.45 2.57 7.76
N ILE A 10 -13.58 1.84 8.87
CA ILE A 10 -13.17 2.32 10.19
C ILE A 10 -11.67 2.65 10.18
N ASN A 11 -10.86 1.78 9.56
CA ASN A 11 -9.42 2.03 9.39
C ASN A 11 -9.18 3.33 8.62
N LEU A 12 -9.83 3.52 7.46
CA LEU A 12 -9.77 4.75 6.66
C LEU A 12 -10.12 6.00 7.48
N LEU A 13 -11.28 6.00 8.15
CA LEU A 13 -11.78 7.15 8.89
C LEU A 13 -10.90 7.50 10.08
N SER A 14 -10.32 6.49 10.76
CA SER A 14 -9.43 6.70 11.91
C SER A 14 -8.10 7.38 11.55
N ILE A 15 -7.63 7.23 10.30
CA ILE A 15 -6.31 7.70 9.88
C ILE A 15 -6.32 9.12 9.39
N ILE A 16 -7.42 9.56 8.77
CA ILE A 16 -7.49 10.91 8.21
C ILE A 16 -7.16 11.98 9.26
N PRO A 17 -7.69 11.93 10.50
CA PRO A 17 -7.28 12.85 11.56
C PRO A 17 -5.80 12.75 11.92
N LEU A 18 -5.22 11.54 11.92
CA LEU A 18 -3.80 11.33 12.21
C LEU A 18 -2.88 11.92 11.13
N LEU A 19 -3.29 11.86 9.86
CA LEU A 19 -2.53 12.42 8.74
C LEU A 19 -2.62 13.94 8.68
N LYS A 20 -3.75 14.53 9.07
CA LYS A 20 -3.98 15.97 9.02
C LYS A 20 -3.18 16.69 10.11
N ASN A 21 -2.43 17.71 9.71
CA ASN A 21 -1.84 18.65 10.66
C ASN A 21 -2.36 20.06 10.33
N PRO A 22 -3.05 20.75 11.27
CA PRO A 22 -3.65 22.06 11.00
C PRO A 22 -2.62 23.15 10.67
N LYS A 23 -1.34 22.94 11.02
CA LYS A 23 -0.28 23.94 10.83
C LYS A 23 0.30 23.95 9.41
N ASN A 24 0.20 22.85 8.66
CA ASN A 24 0.89 22.69 7.37
C ASN A 24 -0.09 22.25 6.27
N LYS A 25 0.06 22.81 5.06
CA LYS A 25 -0.80 22.49 3.90
C LYS A 25 -0.49 21.13 3.25
N TYR A 26 0.78 20.71 3.25
CA TYR A 26 1.19 19.42 2.67
C TYR A 26 0.49 18.18 3.28
N PRO A 27 0.41 18.03 4.62
CA PRO A 27 -0.31 16.90 5.20
C PRO A 27 -1.82 16.93 4.93
N SER A 28 -2.43 18.11 4.78
CA SER A 28 -3.84 18.19 4.37
C SER A 28 -4.06 17.74 2.93
N GLU A 29 -3.16 18.08 2.00
CA GLU A 29 -3.24 17.59 0.62
C GLU A 29 -3.04 16.07 0.57
N ALA A 30 -2.06 15.55 1.30
CA ALA A 30 -1.82 14.10 1.41
C ALA A 30 -3.03 13.36 1.99
N ALA A 31 -3.69 13.91 3.02
CA ALA A 31 -4.89 13.30 3.58
C ALA A 31 -6.05 13.25 2.58
N ILE A 32 -6.24 14.30 1.76
CA ILE A 32 -7.27 14.33 0.71
C ILE A 32 -6.96 13.30 -0.39
N LYS A 33 -5.71 13.23 -0.86
CA LYS A 33 -5.29 12.23 -1.87
C LYS A 33 -5.50 10.80 -1.37
N TYR A 34 -5.13 10.53 -0.12
CA TYR A 34 -5.38 9.24 0.53
C TYR A 34 -6.88 8.93 0.58
N PHE A 35 -7.69 9.88 1.05
CA PHE A 35 -9.14 9.71 1.15
C PHE A 35 -9.77 9.36 -0.20
N ILE A 36 -9.50 10.13 -1.26
CA ILE A 36 -10.09 9.91 -2.58
C ILE A 36 -9.72 8.51 -3.11
N ALA A 37 -8.45 8.13 -3.04
CA ALA A 37 -8.01 6.82 -3.50
C ALA A 37 -8.69 5.68 -2.71
N GLN A 38 -8.77 5.81 -1.39
CA GLN A 38 -9.31 4.76 -0.52
C GLN A 38 -10.82 4.62 -0.59
N VAL A 39 -11.56 5.72 -0.80
CA VAL A 39 -13.00 5.71 -1.06
C VAL A 39 -13.31 5.10 -2.42
N MET A 40 -12.50 5.39 -3.45
CA MET A 40 -12.66 4.73 -4.75
C MET A 40 -12.44 3.21 -4.65
N ALA A 41 -11.43 2.78 -3.91
CA ALA A 41 -11.25 1.35 -3.64
C ALA A 41 -12.44 0.75 -2.86
N SER A 42 -12.97 1.47 -1.87
CA SER A 42 -14.02 0.93 -1.03
C SER A 42 -15.37 0.86 -1.73
N SER A 43 -15.65 1.78 -2.66
CA SER A 43 -16.83 1.71 -3.53
C SER A 43 -16.75 0.55 -4.52
N LEU A 44 -15.57 0.29 -5.13
CA LEU A 44 -15.33 -0.91 -5.96
C LEU A 44 -15.52 -2.20 -5.17
N LEU A 45 -15.04 -2.24 -3.93
CA LEU A 45 -15.20 -3.39 -3.04
C LEU A 45 -16.68 -3.60 -2.70
N LEU A 46 -17.42 -2.56 -2.34
CA LEU A 46 -18.87 -2.67 -2.10
C LEU A 46 -19.63 -3.12 -3.34
N PHE A 47 -19.32 -2.54 -4.50
CA PHE A 47 -19.94 -2.90 -5.77
C PHE A 47 -19.82 -4.40 -6.01
N SER A 48 -18.61 -4.95 -5.90
CA SER A 48 -18.36 -6.39 -6.09
C SER A 48 -19.05 -7.30 -5.07
N ILE A 49 -19.24 -6.84 -3.82
CA ILE A 49 -20.00 -7.60 -2.82
C ILE A 49 -21.49 -7.64 -3.18
N VAL A 50 -22.05 -6.51 -3.59
CA VAL A 50 -23.48 -6.40 -3.93
C VAL A 50 -23.80 -7.18 -5.19
N SER A 51 -22.98 -7.06 -6.23
CA SER A 51 -23.13 -7.83 -7.46
C SER A 51 -23.00 -9.33 -7.22
N LEU A 52 -22.02 -9.78 -6.43
CA LEU A 52 -21.88 -11.20 -6.06
C LEU A 52 -23.13 -11.73 -5.34
N ASN A 53 -23.72 -10.94 -4.43
CA ASN A 53 -24.93 -11.36 -3.72
C ASN A 53 -26.17 -11.37 -4.62
N CYS A 54 -26.28 -10.45 -5.57
CA CYS A 54 -27.37 -10.40 -6.54
C CYS A 54 -27.30 -11.58 -7.53
N LEU A 55 -26.09 -11.95 -7.95
CA LEU A 55 -25.85 -12.98 -8.96
C LEU A 55 -25.84 -14.40 -8.41
N LYS A 56 -25.75 -14.59 -7.09
CA LYS A 56 -25.80 -15.92 -6.43
C LYS A 56 -27.08 -16.71 -6.71
N GLU A 57 -28.17 -16.06 -7.09
CA GLU A 57 -29.40 -16.74 -7.52
C GLU A 57 -29.30 -17.30 -8.95
N SER A 58 -28.29 -16.89 -9.73
CA SER A 58 -28.08 -17.32 -11.11
C SER A 58 -26.85 -18.25 -11.20
N SER A 59 -27.05 -19.44 -11.76
CA SER A 59 -26.05 -20.52 -11.84
C SER A 59 -24.92 -20.28 -12.85
N PHE A 60 -24.38 -19.07 -12.91
CA PHE A 60 -23.32 -18.69 -13.86
C PHE A 60 -21.97 -18.56 -13.15
N GLN A 61 -21.19 -19.65 -13.11
CA GLN A 61 -19.84 -19.69 -12.53
C GLN A 61 -18.87 -18.64 -13.11
N TYR A 62 -19.05 -18.21 -14.36
CA TYR A 62 -18.23 -17.16 -14.97
C TYR A 62 -18.39 -15.80 -14.27
N LEU A 63 -19.56 -15.51 -13.69
CA LEU A 63 -19.80 -14.23 -13.01
C LEU A 63 -19.05 -14.14 -11.68
N GLU A 64 -18.90 -15.26 -10.96
CA GLU A 64 -18.09 -15.30 -9.73
C GLU A 64 -16.61 -15.00 -10.00
N SER A 65 -16.09 -15.37 -11.17
CA SER A 65 -14.71 -15.09 -11.58
C SER A 65 -14.46 -13.59 -11.82
N PHE A 66 -15.44 -12.85 -12.31
CA PHE A 66 -15.32 -11.41 -12.57
C PHE A 66 -15.36 -10.59 -11.27
N GLU A 67 -16.25 -10.94 -10.35
CA GLU A 67 -16.36 -10.24 -9.05
C GLU A 67 -15.13 -10.46 -8.17
N THR A 68 -14.53 -11.65 -8.24
CA THR A 68 -13.26 -11.93 -7.56
C THR A 68 -12.09 -11.12 -8.15
N ILE A 69 -12.13 -10.78 -9.45
CA ILE A 69 -11.17 -9.83 -10.05
C ILE A 69 -11.42 -8.41 -9.52
N ILE A 70 -12.67 -7.94 -9.46
CA ILE A 70 -12.99 -6.60 -8.96
C ILE A 70 -12.59 -6.46 -7.48
N THR A 71 -12.92 -7.45 -6.63
CA THR A 71 -12.49 -7.45 -5.22
C THR A 71 -10.96 -7.42 -5.09
N SER A 72 -10.24 -8.19 -5.90
CA SER A 72 -8.77 -8.19 -5.89
C SER A 72 -8.18 -6.84 -6.31
N THR A 73 -8.69 -6.21 -7.36
CA THR A 73 -8.24 -4.89 -7.83
C THR A 73 -8.52 -3.79 -6.81
N ALA A 74 -9.69 -3.83 -6.15
CA ALA A 74 -10.01 -2.93 -5.06
C ALA A 74 -9.02 -3.04 -3.88
N LEU A 75 -8.67 -4.26 -3.46
CA LEU A 75 -7.69 -4.49 -2.40
C LEU A 75 -6.28 -4.06 -2.79
N LEU A 76 -5.87 -4.30 -4.04
CA LEU A 76 -4.58 -3.86 -4.57
C LEU A 76 -4.46 -2.34 -4.63
N LEU A 77 -5.55 -1.63 -4.99
CA LEU A 77 -5.63 -0.18 -4.93
C LEU A 77 -5.45 0.31 -3.48
N LYS A 78 -6.11 -0.34 -2.50
CA LYS A 78 -5.93 0.00 -1.07
C LYS A 78 -4.47 -0.12 -0.60
N MET A 79 -3.71 -1.08 -1.12
CA MET A 79 -2.29 -1.29 -0.78
C MET A 79 -1.31 -0.39 -1.53
N GLY A 80 -1.75 0.21 -2.64
CA GLY A 80 -0.90 0.95 -3.56
C GLY A 80 0.00 0.06 -4.43
N ALA A 81 -0.43 -1.16 -4.77
CA ALA A 81 0.30 -2.00 -5.72
C ALA A 81 0.18 -1.44 -7.14
N ALA A 82 1.20 -1.62 -7.98
CA ALA A 82 1.10 -1.20 -9.38
C ALA A 82 0.11 -2.11 -10.15
N PRO A 83 -0.67 -1.59 -11.10
CA PRO A 83 -0.61 -0.23 -11.67
C PRO A 83 -1.26 0.88 -10.82
N PHE A 84 -2.02 0.54 -9.77
CA PHE A 84 -2.79 1.46 -8.93
C PHE A 84 -1.99 2.21 -7.84
N HIS A 85 -0.72 2.48 -8.11
CA HIS A 85 0.26 2.91 -7.11
C HIS A 85 0.46 4.42 -7.01
N SER A 86 -0.02 5.21 -7.97
CA SER A 86 0.32 6.63 -8.13
C SER A 86 0.02 7.49 -6.89
N TRP A 87 -1.08 7.19 -6.18
CA TRP A 87 -1.45 7.90 -4.97
C TRP A 87 -0.44 7.72 -3.83
N PHE A 88 0.25 6.58 -3.79
CA PHE A 88 1.02 6.16 -2.63
C PHE A 88 2.31 6.99 -2.41
N PRO A 89 3.20 7.19 -3.43
CA PRO A 89 4.36 8.07 -3.29
C PRO A 89 4.00 9.54 -3.00
N GLU A 90 2.90 10.04 -3.58
CA GLU A 90 2.46 11.41 -3.35
C GLU A 90 2.00 11.63 -1.92
N VAL A 91 1.16 10.73 -1.39
CA VAL A 91 0.72 10.78 0.01
C VAL A 91 1.93 10.72 0.95
N LEU A 92 2.84 9.77 0.74
CA LEU A 92 4.03 9.65 1.60
C LEU A 92 4.90 10.91 1.58
N SER A 93 5.01 11.61 0.45
CA SER A 93 5.84 12.81 0.35
C SER A 93 5.35 13.99 1.20
N GLY A 94 4.05 14.05 1.51
CA GLY A 94 3.43 15.11 2.32
C GLY A 94 3.38 14.83 3.82
N LEU A 95 3.86 13.66 4.27
CA LEU A 95 3.73 13.19 5.66
C LEU A 95 5.04 13.30 6.46
N ASN A 96 4.89 13.33 7.78
CA ASN A 96 5.98 13.18 8.73
C ASN A 96 6.42 11.70 8.85
N TRP A 97 7.63 11.47 9.36
CA TRP A 97 8.24 10.14 9.47
C TRP A 97 7.43 9.11 10.28
N THR A 98 6.72 9.55 11.32
CA THR A 98 5.84 8.66 12.10
C THR A 98 4.64 8.18 11.29
N ASN A 99 4.00 9.12 10.59
CA ASN A 99 2.81 8.82 9.78
C ASN A 99 3.19 8.03 8.52
N SER A 100 4.36 8.28 7.94
CA SER A 100 4.87 7.48 6.83
C SER A 100 5.10 6.03 7.25
N PHE A 101 5.60 5.75 8.47
CA PHE A 101 5.73 4.38 8.96
C PHE A 101 4.38 3.66 9.08
N ILE A 102 3.36 4.33 9.65
CA ILE A 102 1.99 3.77 9.76
C ILE A 102 1.43 3.43 8.37
N MET A 103 1.65 4.31 7.38
CA MET A 103 1.23 4.09 5.99
C MET A 103 1.98 2.94 5.31
N LEU A 104 3.29 2.78 5.59
CA LEU A 104 4.12 1.75 5.00
C LEU A 104 3.84 0.35 5.57
N THR A 105 3.35 0.26 6.82
CA THR A 105 3.20 -1.01 7.55
C THR A 105 1.74 -1.29 7.90
N TRP A 106 1.18 -0.56 8.86
CA TRP A 106 -0.14 -0.82 9.44
C TRP A 106 -1.24 -0.87 8.38
N GLN A 107 -1.20 0.04 7.40
CA GLN A 107 -2.21 0.10 6.33
C GLN A 107 -2.19 -1.07 5.36
N LYS A 108 -1.09 -1.82 5.29
CA LYS A 108 -0.99 -2.96 4.38
C LYS A 108 -1.54 -4.25 5.00
N ILE A 109 -1.64 -4.36 6.33
CA ILE A 109 -1.99 -5.60 7.03
C ILE A 109 -3.39 -6.08 6.65
N ALA A 110 -4.42 -5.27 6.90
CA ALA A 110 -5.81 -5.69 6.70
C ALA A 110 -6.13 -6.02 5.22
N PRO A 111 -5.74 -5.19 4.23
CA PRO A 111 -5.92 -5.55 2.82
C PRO A 111 -5.18 -6.84 2.45
N MET A 112 -3.99 -7.10 3.01
CA MET A 112 -3.17 -8.26 2.63
C MET A 112 -3.76 -9.57 3.16
N ILE A 113 -4.29 -9.54 4.38
CA ILE A 113 -5.01 -10.69 4.94
C ILE A 113 -6.21 -11.02 4.05
N LEU A 114 -7.00 -10.02 3.64
CA LEU A 114 -8.13 -10.24 2.74
C LEU A 114 -7.71 -10.76 1.36
N LEU A 115 -6.59 -10.27 0.82
CA LEU A 115 -6.05 -10.72 -0.46
C LEU A 115 -5.64 -12.20 -0.41
N SER A 116 -5.10 -12.67 0.72
CA SER A 116 -4.64 -14.04 0.88
C SER A 116 -5.76 -15.08 0.67
N TYR A 117 -7.02 -14.74 1.01
CA TYR A 117 -8.18 -15.61 0.76
C TYR A 117 -8.59 -15.67 -0.71
N LEU A 118 -8.17 -14.71 -1.54
CA LEU A 118 -8.50 -14.61 -2.96
C LEU A 118 -7.35 -15.07 -3.88
N ILE A 119 -6.13 -15.26 -3.34
CA ILE A 119 -4.93 -15.35 -4.18
C ILE A 119 -4.94 -16.55 -5.13
N ASN A 120 -5.55 -17.67 -4.72
CA ASN A 120 -5.61 -18.91 -5.49
C ASN A 120 -6.62 -18.87 -6.64
N SER A 121 -7.58 -17.93 -6.63
CA SER A 121 -8.61 -17.90 -7.68
C SER A 121 -8.08 -17.36 -9.01
N HIS A 122 -7.07 -16.49 -8.99
CA HIS A 122 -6.59 -15.75 -10.18
C HIS A 122 -5.06 -15.61 -10.24
N ILE A 123 -4.35 -16.73 -10.31
CA ILE A 123 -2.87 -16.77 -10.32
C ILE A 123 -2.27 -15.90 -11.44
N LEU A 124 -2.87 -15.92 -12.64
CA LEU A 124 -2.37 -15.15 -13.78
C LEU A 124 -2.50 -13.63 -13.58
N LEU A 125 -3.55 -13.17 -12.90
CA LEU A 125 -3.70 -11.76 -12.55
C LEU A 125 -2.59 -11.33 -11.58
N PHE A 126 -2.36 -12.13 -10.52
CA PHE A 126 -1.33 -11.82 -9.53
C PHE A 126 0.08 -11.88 -10.10
N SER A 127 0.39 -12.80 -11.02
CA SER A 127 1.70 -12.83 -11.69
C SER A 127 1.96 -11.57 -12.52
N ILE A 128 0.96 -11.06 -13.25
CA ILE A 128 1.06 -9.79 -13.99
C ILE A 128 1.31 -8.63 -13.02
N ILE A 129 0.59 -8.57 -11.91
CA ILE A 129 0.77 -7.53 -10.89
C ILE A 129 2.17 -7.57 -10.28
N ILE A 130 2.71 -8.76 -9.98
CA ILE A 130 4.07 -8.92 -9.45
C ILE A 130 5.11 -8.34 -10.43
N ILE A 131 5.00 -8.68 -11.71
CA ILE A 131 5.92 -8.19 -12.74
C ILE A 131 5.79 -6.68 -12.91
N LEU A 132 4.57 -6.15 -13.02
CA LEU A 132 4.35 -4.71 -13.18
C LEU A 132 4.84 -3.92 -11.96
N SER A 133 4.53 -4.38 -10.76
CA SER A 133 4.93 -3.68 -9.52
C SER A 133 6.44 -3.70 -9.30
N SER A 134 7.12 -4.81 -9.57
CA SER A 134 8.59 -4.87 -9.51
C SER A 134 9.25 -3.97 -10.56
N MET A 135 8.78 -3.98 -11.81
CA MET A 135 9.34 -3.14 -12.88
C MET A 135 9.10 -1.65 -12.63
N ILE A 136 7.85 -1.26 -12.35
CA ILE A 136 7.48 0.16 -12.17
C ILE A 136 8.19 0.76 -10.95
N SER A 137 8.25 0.02 -9.84
CA SER A 137 8.96 0.48 -8.65
C SER A 137 10.46 0.63 -8.87
N GLY A 138 11.09 -0.30 -9.60
CA GLY A 138 12.49 -0.23 -9.97
C GLY A 138 12.79 1.02 -10.81
N ILE A 139 12.04 1.22 -11.89
CA ILE A 139 12.27 2.33 -12.83
C ILE A 139 11.97 3.69 -12.18
N LEU A 140 10.79 3.84 -11.57
CA LEU A 140 10.37 5.13 -10.99
C LEU A 140 11.10 5.47 -9.69
N GLY A 141 11.58 4.46 -8.96
CA GLY A 141 12.34 4.62 -7.73
C GLY A 141 13.74 5.21 -7.95
N LEU A 142 14.39 4.87 -9.07
CA LEU A 142 15.75 5.35 -9.39
C LEU A 142 15.85 6.87 -9.53
N ASN A 143 14.78 7.52 -9.99
CA ASN A 143 14.78 8.96 -10.25
C ASN A 143 14.16 9.79 -9.10
N GLN A 144 14.16 9.29 -7.87
CA GLN A 144 13.59 10.01 -6.72
C GLN A 144 14.66 10.67 -5.85
N ILE A 145 14.52 11.98 -5.65
CA ILE A 145 15.38 12.76 -4.73
C ILE A 145 14.79 12.80 -3.31
N CYS A 146 13.46 12.70 -3.18
CA CYS A 146 12.77 12.69 -1.89
C CYS A 146 12.83 11.28 -1.27
N MET A 147 13.37 11.17 -0.06
CA MET A 147 13.54 9.88 0.63
C MET A 147 12.21 9.19 0.93
N ARG A 148 11.14 9.96 1.18
CA ARG A 148 9.79 9.39 1.39
C ARG A 148 9.21 8.77 0.13
N LYS A 149 9.44 9.38 -1.05
CA LYS A 149 9.01 8.79 -2.32
C LYS A 149 9.84 7.55 -2.66
N LEU A 150 11.14 7.59 -2.37
CA LEU A 150 12.02 6.43 -2.56
C LEU A 150 11.54 5.24 -1.70
N LEU A 151 11.23 5.46 -0.42
CA LEU A 151 10.62 4.43 0.44
C LEU A 151 9.22 3.99 -0.03
N ALA A 152 8.46 4.88 -0.66
CA ALA A 152 7.18 4.50 -1.26
C ALA A 152 7.39 3.46 -2.37
N TYR A 153 8.30 3.73 -3.31
CA TYR A 153 8.61 2.80 -4.39
C TYR A 153 9.26 1.51 -3.90
N SER A 154 10.16 1.56 -2.91
CA SER A 154 10.68 0.32 -2.31
C SER A 154 9.56 -0.52 -1.69
N SER A 155 8.56 0.11 -1.06
CA SER A 155 7.41 -0.63 -0.54
C SER A 155 6.54 -1.25 -1.65
N ILE A 156 6.40 -0.59 -2.81
CA ILE A 156 5.68 -1.13 -3.97
C ILE A 156 6.41 -2.37 -4.48
N ASN A 157 7.75 -2.33 -4.50
CA ASN A 157 8.56 -3.50 -4.83
C ASN A 157 8.38 -4.62 -3.80
N HIS A 158 8.45 -4.32 -2.50
CA HIS A 158 8.24 -5.34 -1.47
C HIS A 158 6.83 -5.92 -1.46
N VAL A 159 5.80 -5.16 -1.85
CA VAL A 159 4.45 -5.70 -2.06
C VAL A 159 4.45 -6.74 -3.18
N SER A 160 5.21 -6.55 -4.26
CA SER A 160 5.35 -7.56 -5.32
C SER A 160 5.87 -8.90 -4.78
N TRP A 161 6.93 -8.85 -3.97
CA TRP A 161 7.51 -10.04 -3.34
C TRP A 161 6.60 -10.65 -2.27
N MET A 162 5.85 -9.83 -1.55
CA MET A 162 4.86 -10.31 -0.58
C MET A 162 3.73 -11.06 -1.28
N ILE A 163 3.21 -10.56 -2.40
CA ILE A 163 2.19 -11.25 -3.21
C ILE A 163 2.77 -12.56 -3.78
N ALA A 164 4.03 -12.55 -4.25
CA ALA A 164 4.71 -13.77 -4.69
C ALA A 164 4.85 -14.80 -3.56
N ALA A 165 5.19 -14.36 -2.36
CA ALA A 165 5.27 -15.23 -1.18
C ALA A 165 3.91 -15.82 -0.79
N MET A 166 2.83 -15.02 -0.88
CA MET A 166 1.47 -15.47 -0.60
C MET A 166 1.01 -16.59 -1.54
N LEU A 167 1.39 -16.53 -2.83
CA LEU A 167 1.07 -17.59 -3.80
C LEU A 167 1.63 -18.96 -3.38
N ASN A 168 2.73 -18.98 -2.62
CA ASN A 168 3.30 -20.22 -2.10
C ASN A 168 2.69 -20.60 -0.74
N SER A 169 2.75 -19.68 0.25
CA SER A 169 2.12 -19.92 1.55
C SER A 169 1.91 -18.64 2.35
N MET A 170 0.89 -18.67 3.20
CA MET A 170 0.58 -17.57 4.11
C MET A 170 1.66 -17.32 5.17
N SER A 171 2.34 -18.38 5.64
CA SER A 171 3.39 -18.28 6.65
C SER A 171 4.62 -17.54 6.12
N ILE A 172 5.07 -17.85 4.90
CA ILE A 172 6.21 -17.17 4.27
C ILE A 172 5.90 -15.69 4.08
N TRP A 173 4.68 -15.36 3.65
CA TRP A 173 4.25 -13.96 3.55
C TRP A 173 4.33 -13.22 4.90
N LEU A 174 3.81 -13.81 5.98
CA LEU A 174 3.85 -13.21 7.31
C LEU A 174 5.29 -12.95 7.78
N PHE A 175 6.18 -13.93 7.61
CA PHE A 175 7.60 -13.75 7.94
C PHE A 175 8.24 -12.64 7.11
N TYR A 176 7.97 -12.59 5.81
CA TYR A 176 8.46 -11.53 4.94
C TYR A 176 7.97 -10.15 5.40
N PHE A 177 6.68 -10.02 5.75
CA PHE A 177 6.11 -8.77 6.21
C PHE A 177 6.74 -8.29 7.53
N LEU A 178 7.01 -9.21 8.47
CA LEU A 178 7.69 -8.87 9.72
C LEU A 178 9.11 -8.32 9.45
N ILE A 179 9.88 -8.98 8.61
CA ILE A 179 11.23 -8.52 8.23
C ILE A 179 11.17 -7.13 7.56
N TYR A 180 10.25 -6.95 6.60
CA TYR A 180 10.03 -5.66 5.95
C TYR A 180 9.66 -4.56 6.96
N SER A 181 8.77 -4.85 7.92
CA SER A 181 8.36 -3.87 8.92
C SER A 181 9.51 -3.45 9.83
N PHE A 182 10.37 -4.40 10.21
CA PHE A 182 11.53 -4.16 11.06
C PHE A 182 12.60 -3.32 10.34
N ILE A 183 12.88 -3.63 9.07
CA ILE A 183 13.82 -2.85 8.25
C ILE A 183 13.34 -1.40 8.13
N ASN A 184 12.06 -1.18 7.81
CA ASN A 184 11.50 0.17 7.70
C ASN A 184 11.54 0.94 9.01
N LEU A 185 11.28 0.27 10.14
CA LEU A 185 11.34 0.91 11.46
C LEU A 185 12.75 1.47 11.71
N ASN A 186 13.79 0.68 11.45
CA ASN A 186 15.17 1.11 11.63
C ASN A 186 15.54 2.31 10.75
N ILE A 187 15.20 2.25 9.46
CA ILE A 187 15.48 3.34 8.50
C ILE A 187 14.76 4.63 8.92
N ILE A 188 13.48 4.53 9.29
CA ILE A 188 12.67 5.70 9.61
C ILE A 188 13.10 6.33 10.93
N ILE A 189 13.50 5.55 11.93
CA ILE A 189 14.07 6.08 13.18
C ILE A 189 15.33 6.90 12.86
N LEU A 190 16.20 6.40 11.99
CA LEU A 190 17.41 7.10 11.59
C LEU A 190 17.09 8.40 10.84
N PHE A 191 16.20 8.37 9.85
CA PHE A 191 15.81 9.58 9.12
C PHE A 191 15.08 10.60 10.01
N LYS A 192 14.29 10.14 10.98
CA LYS A 192 13.66 11.01 11.97
C LYS A 192 14.68 11.67 12.89
N LYS A 193 15.69 10.92 13.38
CA LYS A 193 16.72 11.46 14.28
C LYS A 193 17.53 12.59 13.62
N TYR A 194 17.85 12.44 12.33
CA TYR A 194 18.65 13.41 11.59
C TYR A 194 17.81 14.38 10.72
N ASN A 195 16.48 14.35 10.81
CA ASN A 195 15.55 15.18 10.01
C ASN A 195 15.85 15.17 8.49
N ILE A 196 16.20 13.98 7.98
CA ILE A 196 16.53 13.79 6.56
C ILE A 196 15.22 13.62 5.79
N PHE A 197 15.04 14.34 4.69
CA PHE A 197 13.90 14.23 3.76
C PHE A 197 14.34 14.13 2.30
N TYR A 198 15.53 14.61 1.97
CA TYR A 198 16.09 14.60 0.62
C TYR A 198 17.48 13.96 0.60
N LEU A 199 17.87 13.37 -0.54
CA LEU A 199 19.18 12.73 -0.74
C LEU A 199 20.36 13.67 -0.38
N ASN A 200 20.26 14.95 -0.71
CA ASN A 200 21.33 15.92 -0.41
C ASN A 200 21.58 16.11 1.09
N GLN A 201 20.58 15.84 1.94
CA GLN A 201 20.75 15.94 3.40
C GLN A 201 21.52 14.74 3.94
N LEU A 202 21.37 13.55 3.33
CA LEU A 202 22.17 12.38 3.68
C LEU A 202 23.65 12.59 3.41
N THR A 203 24.00 13.09 2.22
CA THR A 203 25.40 13.32 1.86
C THR A 203 26.07 14.31 2.80
N ASN A 204 25.34 15.34 3.24
CA ASN A 204 25.84 16.31 4.22
C ASN A 204 26.12 15.69 5.59
N THR A 205 25.28 14.76 6.07
CA THR A 205 25.53 14.08 7.35
C THR A 205 26.82 13.26 7.32
N PHE A 206 27.09 12.53 6.24
CA PHE A 206 28.34 11.75 6.08
C PHE A 206 29.59 12.62 5.89
N ASN A 207 29.45 13.82 5.32
CA ASN A 207 30.57 14.74 5.16
C ASN A 207 30.90 15.47 6.47
N SER A 208 29.91 15.72 7.32
CA SER A 208 30.13 16.34 8.63
C SER A 208 30.92 15.46 9.61
N SER A 209 30.87 14.13 9.46
CA SER A 209 31.64 13.20 10.29
C SER A 209 33.08 12.98 9.81
N LYS A 210 33.48 13.57 8.68
CA LYS A 210 34.84 13.46 8.10
C LYS A 210 35.72 14.69 8.37
N LYS A 211 35.19 15.70 9.06
CA LYS A 211 35.93 16.85 9.59
C LYS A 211 36.03 16.71 11.10
#